data_AF-X0T105-F1
#
_entry.id   AF-X0T105-F1
#
_cell.length_a   1.000
_cell.length_b   1.000
_cell.length_c   1.000
_cell.angle_alpha   90.00
_cell.angle_beta   90.00
_cell.angle_gamma   90.00
#
_symmetry.space_group_name_H-M   'P 1'
#
loop_
_entity.id
_entity.type
_entity.pdbx_description
1 polymer ?
#
loop_
_entity_poly.entity_id
_entity_poly.type
_entity_poly.pdbx_seq_one_letter_code
_entity_poly.pdbx_strand_id
1 'polypeptide(L)'
;AEEVKSRIRSLESEKIQLVHAYFYLQEVAAFMQDEHTKVRFLRTWDKHFPERFPLIIKIFKENVYVMQDLGPAGIPAYSELLSIDGRPVAEMIDDCWKLVNQTLPHYKRQIAEETFGTWLQAYFKNKPPWEVSYRYDGQEEMVKVPAISAEEFREKAGQDVMYSESSLEVSGEAVPVLEIPKFYYQDREAYDKFIEDFFSKHKDKNAIVIDIRRNPGGDGRWALFVLDFLTDSPYLEHRRFDFKISKPFVDIARYSLHSQYYEKKFPRILWWFPFWNLIVDDYWVDKM
;
A
#
# COMPACT_ATOMS: atom_id res chain seq x y z
N ALA A 1 7.71 -7.24 20.88
CA ALA A 1 8.78 -6.22 20.83
C ALA A 1 10.11 -6.72 21.40
N GLU A 2 10.17 -7.20 22.65
CA GLU A 2 11.45 -7.68 23.25
C GLU A 2 12.03 -8.90 22.52
N GLU A 3 11.21 -9.81 22.02
CA GLU A 3 11.65 -10.94 21.20
C GLU A 3 12.36 -10.48 19.91
N VAL A 4 11.77 -9.53 19.17
CA VAL A 4 12.35 -8.98 17.94
C VAL A 4 13.64 -8.22 18.24
N LYS A 5 13.70 -7.45 19.33
CA LYS A 5 14.92 -6.78 19.78
C LYS A 5 16.01 -7.78 20.15
N SER A 6 15.66 -8.86 20.86
CA SER A 6 16.59 -9.93 21.22
C SER A 6 17.15 -10.63 19.97
N ARG A 7 16.29 -10.93 19.00
CA ARG A 7 16.69 -11.55 17.72
C ARG A 7 17.59 -10.64 16.88
N ILE A 8 17.33 -9.34 16.86
CA ILE A 8 18.20 -8.36 16.17
C ILE A 8 19.55 -8.25 16.89
N ARG A 9 19.55 -8.18 18.23
CA ARG A 9 20.76 -8.08 19.05
C ARG A 9 21.61 -9.35 19.00
N SER A 10 21.00 -10.53 18.83
CA SER A 10 21.74 -11.79 18.69
C SER A 10 22.46 -11.95 17.35
N LEU A 11 22.28 -11.01 16.40
CA LEU A 11 23.01 -11.00 15.11
C LEU A 11 24.41 -10.38 15.23
N GLU A 12 24.95 -10.30 16.46
CA GLU A 12 26.29 -9.76 16.74
C GLU A 12 27.34 -10.36 15.78
N SER A 13 27.98 -9.48 15.00
CA SER A 13 29.10 -9.71 14.06
C SER A 13 28.83 -10.21 12.63
N GLU A 14 27.59 -10.54 12.25
CA GLU A 14 27.31 -10.98 10.88
C GLU A 14 26.84 -9.85 9.95
N LYS A 15 27.35 -9.85 8.71
CA LYS A 15 26.79 -9.01 7.63
C LYS A 15 25.35 -9.47 7.37
N ILE A 16 24.37 -8.71 7.83
CA ILE A 16 22.95 -8.99 7.56
C ILE A 16 22.65 -8.66 6.10
N GLN A 17 22.06 -9.61 5.36
CA GLN A 17 21.55 -9.34 4.02
C GLN A 17 20.42 -8.29 4.09
N LEU A 18 20.44 -7.33 3.17
CA LEU A 18 19.50 -6.20 3.17
C LEU A 18 18.02 -6.64 3.21
N VAL A 19 17.69 -7.76 2.55
CA VAL A 19 16.34 -8.37 2.57
C VAL A 19 15.92 -8.83 3.96
N HIS A 20 16.83 -9.43 4.73
CA HIS A 20 16.55 -9.85 6.11
C HIS A 20 16.39 -8.64 7.02
N ALA A 21 17.24 -7.62 6.86
CA ALA A 21 17.12 -6.36 7.60
C ALA A 21 15.77 -5.69 7.35
N TYR A 22 15.28 -5.70 6.10
CA TYR A 22 13.94 -5.20 5.75
C TYR A 22 12.85 -5.89 6.56
N PHE A 23 12.80 -7.24 6.58
CA PHE A 23 11.74 -7.97 7.29
C PHE A 23 11.81 -7.78 8.80
N TYR A 24 13.01 -7.76 9.40
CA TYR A 24 13.16 -7.49 10.83
C TYR A 24 12.64 -6.10 11.21
N LEU A 25 12.98 -5.07 10.44
CA LEU A 25 12.48 -3.72 10.67
C LEU A 25 10.97 -3.64 10.41
N GLN A 26 10.46 -4.37 9.42
CA GLN A 26 9.03 -4.39 9.10
C GLN A 26 8.22 -5.07 10.21
N GLU A 27 8.71 -6.12 10.86
CA GLU A 27 8.06 -6.70 12.04
C GLU A 27 8.00 -5.70 13.22
N VAL A 28 9.07 -4.92 13.43
CA VAL A 28 9.06 -3.85 14.44
C VAL A 28 8.05 -2.77 14.08
N ALA A 29 7.98 -2.37 12.81
CA ALA A 29 7.01 -1.39 12.34
C ALA A 29 5.57 -1.93 12.48
N ALA A 30 5.35 -3.19 12.12
CA ALA A 30 4.06 -3.87 12.22
C ALA A 30 3.56 -3.96 13.67
N PHE A 31 4.46 -4.12 14.64
CA PHE A 31 4.09 -4.09 16.06
C PHE A 31 3.37 -2.79 16.47
N MET A 32 3.66 -1.67 15.82
CA MET A 32 3.01 -0.39 16.12
C MET A 32 1.54 -0.34 15.67
N GLN A 33 1.14 -1.23 14.76
CA GLN A 33 -0.20 -1.27 14.15
C GLN A 33 -0.66 0.12 13.66
N ASP A 34 0.26 0.87 13.05
CA ASP A 34 0.01 2.16 12.44
C ASP A 34 0.34 2.10 10.95
N GLU A 35 -0.65 2.40 10.10
CA GLU A 35 -0.55 2.37 8.63
C GLU A 35 0.69 3.07 8.07
N HIS A 36 1.03 4.21 8.66
CA HIS A 36 2.04 5.13 8.15
C HIS A 36 3.43 4.74 8.66
N THR A 37 3.50 3.89 9.68
CA THR A 37 4.72 3.31 10.23
C THR A 37 5.05 2.02 9.49
N LYS A 38 5.73 2.16 8.34
CA LYS A 38 6.20 1.02 7.52
C LYS A 38 7.62 1.23 7.02
N VAL A 39 8.32 0.13 6.83
CA VAL A 39 9.61 0.13 6.12
C VAL A 39 9.30 0.15 4.63
N ARG A 40 9.88 1.12 3.92
CA ARG A 40 9.68 1.17 2.46
C ARG A 40 10.35 -0.03 1.81
N PHE A 41 9.61 -0.66 0.89
CA PHE A 41 10.10 -1.73 0.05
C PHE A 41 11.37 -1.29 -0.70
N LEU A 42 12.35 -2.18 -0.83
CA LEU A 42 13.62 -1.86 -1.48
C LEU A 42 13.39 -1.59 -2.96
N ARG A 43 13.85 -0.43 -3.46
CA ARG A 43 13.73 -0.08 -4.89
C ARG A 43 14.43 -1.07 -5.84
N THR A 44 15.36 -1.88 -5.33
CA THR A 44 16.11 -2.87 -6.10
C THR A 44 15.49 -4.27 -6.05
N TRP A 45 14.30 -4.42 -5.45
CA TRP A 45 13.70 -5.72 -5.22
C TRP A 45 13.52 -6.55 -6.49
N ASP A 46 13.03 -5.92 -7.56
CA ASP A 46 12.84 -6.58 -8.86
C ASP A 46 14.16 -7.11 -9.45
N LYS A 47 15.30 -6.53 -9.05
CA LYS A 47 16.62 -7.05 -9.45
C LYS A 47 17.02 -8.29 -8.64
N HIS A 48 16.56 -8.41 -7.40
CA HIS A 48 16.86 -9.55 -6.52
C HIS A 48 15.87 -10.70 -6.71
N PHE A 49 14.64 -10.37 -7.09
CA PHE A 49 13.55 -11.31 -7.34
C PHE A 49 12.87 -10.89 -8.65
N PRO A 50 13.44 -11.23 -9.82
CA PRO A 50 12.85 -10.88 -11.12
C PRO A 50 11.65 -11.77 -11.48
N GLU A 51 11.55 -12.92 -10.81
CA GLU A 51 10.49 -13.92 -10.96
C GLU A 51 9.26 -13.53 -10.14
N ARG A 52 8.08 -13.92 -10.64
CA ARG A 52 6.80 -13.67 -9.99
C ARG A 52 6.02 -14.97 -9.82
N PHE A 53 5.40 -15.10 -8.65
CA PHE A 53 4.37 -16.09 -8.42
C PHE A 53 3.14 -15.71 -9.26
N PRO A 54 2.68 -16.56 -10.19
CA PRO A 54 1.70 -16.16 -11.19
C PRO A 54 0.24 -16.21 -10.71
N LEU A 55 -0.04 -16.64 -9.49
CA LEU A 55 -1.41 -16.73 -9.00
C LEU A 55 -1.83 -15.43 -8.31
N ILE A 56 -2.93 -14.85 -8.77
CA ILE A 56 -3.65 -13.80 -8.05
C ILE A 56 -4.54 -14.49 -7.03
N ILE A 57 -4.36 -14.17 -5.74
CA ILE A 57 -5.10 -14.82 -4.65
C ILE A 57 -6.12 -13.88 -4.01
N LYS A 58 -7.11 -14.48 -3.36
CA LYS A 58 -8.06 -13.79 -2.48
C LYS A 58 -8.14 -14.52 -1.14
N ILE A 59 -8.02 -13.78 -0.05
CA ILE A 59 -8.21 -14.29 1.30
C ILE A 59 -9.66 -14.02 1.67
N PHE A 60 -10.43 -15.09 1.84
CA PHE A 60 -11.82 -14.99 2.28
C PHE A 60 -12.02 -15.84 3.53
N LYS A 61 -12.38 -15.16 4.62
CA LYS A 61 -12.36 -15.72 5.98
C LYS A 61 -10.96 -16.26 6.30
N GLU A 62 -10.82 -17.57 6.43
CA GLU A 62 -9.58 -18.28 6.79
C GLU A 62 -8.96 -19.00 5.56
N ASN A 63 -9.65 -18.99 4.42
CA ASN A 63 -9.25 -19.73 3.23
C ASN A 63 -8.63 -18.78 2.20
N VAL A 64 -7.76 -19.35 1.36
CA VAL A 64 -7.13 -18.65 0.24
C VAL A 64 -7.65 -19.25 -1.05
N TYR A 65 -8.09 -18.39 -1.97
CA TYR A 65 -8.65 -18.80 -3.26
C TYR A 65 -7.82 -18.22 -4.39
N VAL A 66 -7.63 -18.98 -5.46
CA VAL A 66 -7.04 -18.49 -6.71
C VAL A 66 -8.10 -17.71 -7.46
N MET A 67 -7.89 -16.42 -7.68
CA MET A 67 -8.77 -15.59 -8.52
C MET A 67 -8.40 -15.72 -10.00
N GLN A 68 -7.11 -15.83 -10.28
CA GLN A 68 -6.59 -15.92 -11.63
C GLN A 68 -5.21 -16.60 -11.62
N ASP A 69 -4.98 -17.48 -12.57
CA ASP A 69 -3.65 -17.99 -12.91
C ASP A 69 -3.13 -17.21 -14.13
N LEU A 70 -2.07 -16.42 -13.93
CA LEU A 70 -1.42 -15.66 -15.00
C LEU A 70 -0.35 -16.50 -15.73
N GLY A 71 -0.03 -17.68 -15.21
CA GLY A 71 1.01 -18.57 -15.69
C GLY A 71 0.47 -19.68 -16.58
N PRO A 72 1.33 -20.65 -16.93
CA PRO A 72 0.95 -21.79 -17.76
C PRO A 72 0.43 -22.98 -16.95
N ALA A 73 0.30 -22.89 -15.62
CA ALA A 73 -0.11 -24.02 -14.77
C ALA A 73 -1.58 -24.39 -14.98
N GLY A 74 -2.42 -23.42 -15.33
CA GLY A 74 -3.82 -23.63 -15.68
C GLY A 74 -4.70 -23.92 -14.46
N ILE A 75 -4.35 -23.42 -13.28
CA ILE A 75 -5.16 -23.65 -12.07
C ILE A 75 -6.52 -22.95 -12.25
N PRO A 76 -7.65 -23.68 -12.09
CA PRO A 76 -8.96 -23.09 -12.26
C PRO A 76 -9.22 -21.94 -11.29
N ALA A 77 -9.92 -20.90 -11.75
CA ALA A 77 -10.38 -19.82 -10.87
C ALA A 77 -11.31 -20.37 -9.78
N TYR A 78 -11.25 -19.74 -8.61
CA TYR A 78 -11.93 -20.12 -7.37
C TYR A 78 -11.47 -21.44 -6.74
N SER A 79 -10.38 -22.03 -7.22
CA SER A 79 -9.69 -23.12 -6.52
C SER A 79 -9.23 -22.66 -5.15
N GLU A 80 -9.46 -23.48 -4.13
CA GLU A 80 -8.96 -23.23 -2.79
C GLU A 80 -7.50 -23.70 -2.71
N LEU A 81 -6.61 -22.77 -2.35
CA LEU A 81 -5.19 -23.02 -2.23
C LEU A 81 -4.89 -23.62 -0.84
N LEU A 82 -4.39 -24.85 -0.81
CA LEU A 82 -4.18 -25.61 0.42
C LEU A 82 -2.75 -25.48 0.94
N SER A 83 -1.76 -25.72 0.08
CA SER A 83 -0.34 -25.63 0.45
C SER A 83 0.56 -25.21 -0.70
N ILE A 84 1.73 -24.66 -0.34
CA ILE A 84 2.83 -24.37 -1.26
C ILE A 84 4.11 -24.99 -0.71
N ASP A 85 4.79 -25.80 -1.52
CA ASP A 85 5.99 -26.56 -1.16
C ASP A 85 5.82 -27.34 0.16
N GLY A 86 4.66 -28.00 0.30
CA GLY A 86 4.31 -28.81 1.47
C GLY A 86 3.90 -28.00 2.72
N ARG A 87 3.92 -26.67 2.68
CA ARG A 87 3.51 -25.81 3.80
C ARG A 87 2.06 -25.33 3.65
N PRO A 88 1.19 -25.50 4.66
CA PRO A 88 -0.18 -24.99 4.61
C PRO A 88 -0.22 -23.48 4.36
N VAL A 89 -1.02 -23.04 3.39
CA VAL A 89 -1.10 -21.61 3.04
C VAL A 89 -1.70 -20.80 4.19
N ALA A 90 -2.63 -21.37 4.96
CA ALA A 90 -3.18 -20.73 6.15
C ALA A 90 -2.06 -20.30 7.14
N GLU A 91 -1.08 -21.16 7.39
CA GLU A 91 0.07 -20.82 8.26
C GLU A 91 0.96 -19.74 7.65
N MET A 92 1.13 -19.74 6.33
CA MET A 92 1.88 -18.69 5.64
C MET A 92 1.16 -17.34 5.75
N ILE A 93 -0.16 -17.32 5.63
CA ILE A 93 -0.97 -16.12 5.83
C ILE A 93 -0.91 -15.65 7.29
N ASP A 94 -0.89 -16.55 8.27
CA ASP A 94 -0.72 -16.17 9.67
C ASP A 94 0.64 -15.52 9.95
N ASP A 95 1.70 -16.02 9.30
CA ASP A 95 3.01 -15.38 9.32
C ASP A 95 3.02 -14.01 8.66
N CYS A 96 2.23 -13.81 7.60
CA CYS A 96 2.08 -12.52 6.94
C CYS A 96 1.54 -11.45 7.91
N TRP A 97 0.70 -11.80 8.87
CA TRP A 97 0.18 -10.85 9.87
C TRP A 97 1.25 -10.21 10.74
N LYS A 98 2.42 -10.86 10.88
CA LYS A 98 3.58 -10.30 11.59
C LYS A 98 4.24 -9.16 10.83
N LEU A 99 3.98 -9.04 9.53
CA LEU A 99 4.56 -8.04 8.63
C LEU A 99 3.60 -6.90 8.30
N VAL A 100 2.31 -7.03 8.63
CA VAL A 100 1.30 -6.03 8.29
C VAL A 100 1.06 -5.06 9.44
N ASN A 101 1.37 -3.78 9.20
CA ASN A 101 1.28 -2.68 10.15
C ASN A 101 -0.11 -2.02 10.23
N GLN A 102 -1.17 -2.72 9.82
CA GLN A 102 -2.55 -2.19 9.82
C GLN A 102 -3.36 -2.67 11.01
N THR A 103 -4.47 -2.00 11.34
CA THR A 103 -5.44 -2.47 12.34
C THR A 103 -6.69 -3.07 11.70
N LEU A 104 -7.12 -2.55 10.55
CA LEU A 104 -8.35 -2.96 9.89
C LEU A 104 -8.21 -4.34 9.22
N PRO A 105 -9.04 -5.35 9.59
CA PRO A 105 -8.87 -6.71 9.07
C PRO A 105 -8.99 -6.87 7.56
N HIS A 106 -9.85 -6.09 6.90
CA HIS A 106 -9.98 -6.15 5.44
C HIS A 106 -8.73 -5.61 4.74
N TYR A 107 -8.14 -4.54 5.28
CA TYR A 107 -6.94 -3.95 4.69
C TYR A 107 -5.70 -4.80 4.98
N LYS A 108 -5.65 -5.48 6.14
CA LYS A 108 -4.63 -6.51 6.38
C LYS A 108 -4.63 -7.59 5.30
N ARG A 109 -5.81 -8.11 5.00
CA ARG A 109 -6.00 -9.13 3.95
C ARG A 109 -5.58 -8.61 2.58
N GLN A 110 -6.00 -7.40 2.21
CA GLN A 110 -5.61 -6.81 0.93
C GLN A 110 -4.09 -6.69 0.80
N ILE A 111 -3.39 -6.17 1.82
CA ILE A 111 -1.92 -6.09 1.79
C ILE A 111 -1.31 -7.47 1.61
N ALA A 112 -1.76 -8.46 2.39
CA ALA A 112 -1.26 -9.82 2.26
C ALA A 112 -1.51 -10.41 0.87
N GLU A 113 -2.72 -10.25 0.30
CA GLU A 113 -3.07 -10.67 -1.06
C GLU A 113 -2.11 -10.07 -2.10
N GLU A 114 -1.86 -8.76 -2.03
CA GLU A 114 -1.01 -8.02 -2.97
C GLU A 114 0.48 -8.38 -2.84
N THR A 115 0.95 -8.67 -1.63
CA THR A 115 2.38 -8.92 -1.36
C THR A 115 2.75 -10.40 -1.26
N PHE A 116 1.78 -11.32 -1.22
CA PHE A 116 2.00 -12.74 -0.93
C PHE A 116 3.06 -13.38 -1.84
N GLY A 117 2.92 -13.21 -3.17
CA GLY A 117 3.86 -13.79 -4.14
C GLY A 117 5.28 -13.27 -3.99
N THR A 118 5.44 -12.04 -3.47
CA THR A 118 6.75 -11.46 -3.16
C THR A 118 7.32 -12.03 -1.86
N TRP A 119 6.49 -12.18 -0.82
CA TRP A 119 6.89 -12.77 0.45
C TRP A 119 7.20 -14.26 0.34
N LEU A 120 6.53 -14.98 -0.57
CA LEU A 120 6.84 -16.37 -0.91
C LEU A 120 8.33 -16.55 -1.21
N GLN A 121 8.90 -15.68 -2.03
CA GLN A 121 10.31 -15.76 -2.40
C GLN A 121 11.26 -15.19 -1.34
N ALA A 122 10.92 -14.03 -0.77
CA ALA A 122 11.89 -13.29 0.03
C ALA A 122 11.81 -13.52 1.53
N TYR A 123 10.63 -13.83 2.04
CA TYR A 123 10.40 -14.10 3.46
C TYR A 123 10.39 -15.61 3.71
N PHE A 124 9.59 -16.35 2.95
CA PHE A 124 9.45 -17.80 3.08
C PHE A 124 10.54 -18.59 2.35
N LYS A 125 11.29 -17.94 1.45
CA LYS A 125 12.45 -18.50 0.73
C LYS A 125 12.10 -19.64 -0.23
N ASN A 126 10.81 -19.77 -0.58
CA ASN A 126 10.33 -20.69 -1.60
C ASN A 126 10.81 -20.23 -2.98
N LYS A 127 11.13 -21.17 -3.87
CA LYS A 127 11.66 -20.87 -5.20
C LYS A 127 10.80 -21.55 -6.27
N PRO A 128 10.63 -20.93 -7.45
CA PRO A 128 9.96 -21.59 -8.56
C PRO A 128 10.77 -22.80 -9.06
N PRO A 129 10.10 -23.78 -9.69
CA PRO A 129 8.65 -23.93 -9.71
C PRO A 129 8.13 -24.33 -8.33
N TRP A 130 7.01 -23.72 -7.92
CA TRP A 130 6.37 -24.01 -6.63
C TRP A 130 5.46 -25.21 -6.76
N GLU A 131 5.53 -26.13 -5.80
CA GLU A 131 4.57 -27.23 -5.69
C GLU A 131 3.31 -26.72 -5.00
N VAL A 132 2.24 -26.55 -5.77
CA VAL A 132 0.97 -26.00 -5.28
C VAL A 132 -0.05 -27.11 -5.18
N SER A 133 -0.59 -27.31 -3.98
CA SER A 133 -1.78 -28.13 -3.77
C SER A 133 -3.01 -27.25 -3.65
N TYR A 134 -4.06 -27.61 -4.40
CA TYR A 134 -5.32 -26.90 -4.41
C TYR A 134 -6.51 -27.85 -4.45
N ARG A 135 -7.68 -27.34 -4.09
CA ARG A 135 -8.96 -28.03 -4.18
C ARG A 135 -9.89 -27.31 -5.17
N TYR A 136 -10.40 -28.06 -6.14
CA TYR A 136 -11.37 -27.59 -7.13
C TYR A 136 -12.47 -28.65 -7.32
N ASP A 137 -13.74 -28.24 -7.29
CA ASP A 137 -14.90 -29.14 -7.35
C ASP A 137 -14.84 -30.35 -6.38
N GLY A 138 -14.24 -30.13 -5.20
CA GLY A 138 -14.09 -31.14 -4.16
C GLY A 138 -12.94 -32.13 -4.37
N GLN A 139 -12.18 -32.01 -5.47
CA GLN A 139 -10.99 -32.81 -5.74
C GLN A 139 -9.73 -32.03 -5.39
N GLU A 140 -8.79 -32.71 -4.73
CA GLU A 140 -7.47 -32.16 -4.43
C GLU A 140 -6.48 -32.54 -5.52
N GLU A 141 -5.79 -31.54 -6.04
CA GLU A 141 -4.77 -31.69 -7.06
C GLU A 141 -3.46 -31.05 -6.60
N MET A 142 -2.37 -31.46 -7.23
CA MET A 142 -1.05 -30.90 -7.00
C MET A 142 -0.39 -30.62 -8.35
N VAL A 143 0.10 -29.40 -8.52
CA VAL A 143 0.72 -28.94 -9.77
C VAL A 143 2.00 -28.16 -9.48
N LYS A 144 2.96 -28.23 -10.40
CA LYS A 144 4.13 -27.36 -10.38
C LYS A 144 3.81 -26.06 -11.09
N VAL A 145 3.86 -24.96 -10.35
CA VAL A 145 3.62 -23.61 -10.86
C VAL A 145 4.95 -22.97 -11.20
N PRO A 146 5.29 -22.76 -12.48
CA PRO A 146 6.50 -22.06 -12.86
C PRO A 146 6.37 -20.55 -12.59
N ALA A 147 7.50 -19.88 -12.41
CA ALA A 147 7.52 -18.43 -12.37
C ALA A 147 7.22 -17.81 -13.74
N ILE A 148 6.65 -16.61 -13.70
CA ILE A 148 6.60 -15.69 -14.83
C ILE A 148 7.51 -14.49 -14.56
N SER A 149 7.86 -13.76 -15.62
CA SER A 149 8.68 -12.55 -15.45
C SER A 149 7.87 -11.41 -14.79
N ALA A 150 8.54 -10.45 -14.16
CA ALA A 150 7.89 -9.25 -13.64
C ALA A 150 7.18 -8.41 -14.72
N GLU A 151 7.67 -8.44 -15.96
CA GLU A 151 7.04 -7.79 -17.10
C GLU A 151 5.75 -8.50 -17.49
N GLU A 152 5.82 -9.82 -17.71
CA GLU A 152 4.66 -10.65 -18.03
C GLU A 152 3.58 -10.58 -16.94
N PHE A 153 3.97 -10.57 -15.66
CA PHE A 153 3.02 -10.39 -14.56
C PHE A 153 2.28 -9.06 -14.67
N ARG A 154 2.99 -7.95 -14.93
CA ARG A 154 2.37 -6.61 -15.07
C ARG A 154 1.43 -6.55 -16.28
N GLU A 155 1.80 -7.16 -17.39
CA GLU A 155 0.97 -7.19 -18.60
C GLU A 155 -0.32 -7.98 -18.37
N LYS A 156 -0.22 -9.15 -17.72
CA LYS A 156 -1.35 -10.07 -17.52
C LYS A 156 -2.24 -9.71 -16.32
N ALA A 157 -1.69 -9.13 -15.25
CA ALA A 157 -2.46 -8.67 -14.09
C ALA A 157 -3.37 -7.46 -14.43
N GLY A 158 -3.12 -6.81 -15.56
CA GLY A 158 -3.86 -5.62 -16.00
C GLY A 158 -3.27 -4.32 -15.44
N GLN A 159 -3.76 -3.20 -15.97
CA GLN A 159 -3.38 -1.87 -15.49
C GLN A 159 -4.22 -1.49 -14.26
N ASP A 160 -3.67 -0.60 -13.43
CA ASP A 160 -4.42 0.10 -12.39
C ASP A 160 -5.69 0.69 -13.01
N VAL A 161 -6.85 0.18 -12.58
CA VAL A 161 -8.14 0.73 -12.99
C VAL A 161 -8.19 2.18 -12.48
N MET A 162 -8.51 3.11 -13.38
CA MET A 162 -8.79 4.49 -13.01
C MET A 162 -10.14 4.56 -12.29
N TYR A 163 -10.62 5.76 -11.98
CA TYR A 163 -12.02 5.93 -11.59
C TYR A 163 -12.94 5.51 -12.76
N SER A 164 -14.08 4.90 -12.43
CA SER A 164 -15.03 4.35 -13.40
C SER A 164 -16.47 4.51 -12.95
N GLU A 165 -17.39 4.36 -13.91
CA GLU A 165 -18.83 4.32 -13.68
C GLU A 165 -19.35 2.94 -14.06
N SER A 166 -20.15 2.33 -13.18
CA SER A 166 -20.90 1.11 -13.44
C SER A 166 -22.33 1.23 -12.92
N SER A 167 -23.11 0.15 -12.96
CA SER A 167 -24.46 0.13 -12.41
C SER A 167 -24.76 -1.19 -11.69
N LEU A 168 -25.60 -1.10 -10.66
CA LEU A 168 -26.16 -2.24 -9.95
C LEU A 168 -27.65 -2.31 -10.17
N GLU A 169 -28.18 -3.49 -10.39
CA GLU A 169 -29.63 -3.70 -10.39
C GLU A 169 -30.12 -3.94 -8.97
N VAL A 170 -31.01 -3.06 -8.49
CA VAL A 170 -31.62 -3.15 -7.16
C VAL A 170 -33.12 -3.05 -7.34
N SER A 171 -33.85 -4.14 -7.03
CA SER A 171 -35.31 -4.18 -7.14
C SER A 171 -35.84 -3.82 -8.54
N GLY A 172 -35.09 -4.14 -9.60
CA GLY A 172 -35.44 -3.81 -10.98
C GLY A 172 -35.07 -2.39 -11.42
N GLU A 173 -34.43 -1.60 -10.56
CA GLU A 173 -33.90 -0.28 -10.91
C GLU A 173 -32.37 -0.32 -11.06
N ALA A 174 -31.85 0.37 -12.07
CA ALA A 174 -30.41 0.57 -12.24
C ALA A 174 -29.94 1.72 -11.35
N VAL A 175 -29.14 1.38 -10.33
CA VAL A 175 -28.47 2.31 -9.42
C VAL A 175 -27.06 2.57 -9.94
N PRO A 176 -26.69 3.83 -10.22
CA PRO A 176 -25.35 4.14 -10.71
C PRO A 176 -24.31 3.94 -9.60
N VAL A 177 -23.13 3.47 -10.00
CA VAL A 177 -21.99 3.24 -9.12
C VAL A 177 -20.82 4.09 -9.60
N LEU A 178 -20.30 4.90 -8.68
CA LEU A 178 -19.04 5.63 -8.84
C LEU A 178 -17.93 4.82 -8.18
N GLU A 179 -16.99 4.29 -8.97
CA GLU A 179 -15.87 3.51 -8.49
C GLU A 179 -14.63 4.39 -8.38
N ILE A 180 -14.09 4.52 -7.17
CA ILE A 180 -12.90 5.35 -6.89
C ILE A 180 -11.84 4.48 -6.22
N PRO A 181 -10.92 3.87 -7.00
CA PRO A 181 -9.92 2.95 -6.48
C PRO A 181 -8.74 3.63 -5.76
N LYS A 182 -8.59 4.95 -5.81
CA LYS A 182 -7.60 5.72 -5.03
C LYS A 182 -7.94 7.21 -5.00
N PHE A 183 -7.37 7.95 -4.06
CA PHE A 183 -7.51 9.41 -3.95
C PHE A 183 -6.24 10.16 -4.37
N TYR A 184 -5.59 9.68 -5.43
CA TYR A 184 -4.49 10.38 -6.07
C TYR A 184 -4.34 9.92 -7.52
N TYR A 185 -4.31 10.87 -8.45
CA TYR A 185 -4.10 10.61 -9.87
C TYR A 185 -3.12 11.62 -10.46
N GLN A 186 -2.57 11.31 -11.64
CA GLN A 186 -1.64 12.19 -12.34
C GLN A 186 -2.36 13.44 -12.89
N ASP A 187 -3.57 13.24 -13.41
CA ASP A 187 -4.39 14.29 -13.99
C ASP A 187 -5.56 14.64 -13.05
N ARG A 188 -5.47 15.82 -12.43
CA ARG A 188 -6.51 16.32 -11.51
C ARG A 188 -7.72 16.83 -12.26
N GLU A 189 -7.53 17.49 -13.39
CA GLU A 189 -8.62 18.10 -14.17
C GLU A 189 -9.52 17.01 -14.77
N ALA A 190 -8.92 15.94 -15.29
CA ALA A 190 -9.67 14.80 -15.81
C ALA A 190 -10.50 14.09 -14.74
N TYR A 191 -10.00 14.04 -13.50
CA TYR A 191 -10.74 13.48 -12.37
C TYR A 191 -11.90 14.38 -11.98
N ASP A 192 -11.63 15.67 -11.74
CA ASP A 192 -12.66 16.61 -11.30
C ASP A 192 -13.81 16.65 -12.31
N LYS A 193 -13.48 16.71 -13.60
CA LYS A 193 -14.48 16.64 -14.68
C LYS A 193 -15.29 15.35 -14.67
N PHE A 194 -14.66 14.20 -14.45
CA PHE A 194 -15.37 12.92 -14.42
C PHE A 194 -16.37 12.85 -13.26
N ILE A 195 -15.96 13.31 -12.07
CA ILE A 195 -16.81 13.36 -10.89
C ILE A 195 -17.99 14.32 -11.13
N GLU A 196 -17.72 15.53 -11.64
CA GLU A 196 -18.76 16.50 -12.02
C GLU A 196 -19.76 15.91 -13.02
N ASP A 197 -19.27 15.27 -14.08
CA ASP A 197 -20.10 14.64 -15.11
C ASP A 197 -20.96 13.51 -14.51
N PHE A 198 -20.41 12.68 -13.62
CA PHE A 198 -21.14 11.61 -12.94
C PHE A 198 -22.31 12.17 -12.12
N PHE A 199 -22.05 13.16 -11.25
CA PHE A 199 -23.09 13.73 -10.39
C PHE A 199 -24.13 14.53 -11.19
N SER A 200 -23.70 15.25 -12.23
CA SER A 200 -24.60 15.97 -13.14
C SER A 200 -25.54 15.02 -13.89
N LYS A 201 -25.00 13.90 -14.40
CA LYS A 201 -25.75 12.85 -15.12
C LYS A 201 -26.76 12.14 -14.23
N HIS A 202 -26.45 11.94 -12.94
CA HIS A 202 -27.26 11.14 -12.01
C HIS A 202 -28.01 11.98 -10.96
N LYS A 203 -28.11 13.29 -11.14
CA LYS A 203 -28.79 14.21 -10.21
C LYS A 203 -30.25 13.84 -9.89
N ASP A 204 -30.94 13.17 -10.83
CA ASP A 204 -32.36 12.80 -10.70
C ASP A 204 -32.53 11.38 -10.11
N LYS A 205 -31.43 10.71 -9.72
CA LYS A 205 -31.47 9.38 -9.11
C LYS A 205 -31.71 9.48 -7.61
N ASN A 206 -32.58 8.62 -7.09
CA ASN A 206 -32.88 8.55 -5.66
C ASN A 206 -31.73 7.98 -4.82
N ALA A 207 -30.83 7.22 -5.46
CA ALA A 207 -29.68 6.62 -4.82
C ALA A 207 -28.53 6.52 -5.82
N ILE A 208 -27.32 6.61 -5.28
CA ILE A 208 -26.07 6.31 -5.95
C ILE A 208 -25.25 5.40 -5.02
N VAL A 209 -24.32 4.64 -5.58
CA VAL A 209 -23.33 3.90 -4.79
C VAL A 209 -21.97 4.50 -5.07
N ILE A 210 -21.16 4.70 -4.03
CA ILE A 210 -19.75 5.07 -4.16
C ILE A 210 -18.93 3.90 -3.67
N ASP A 211 -18.20 3.25 -4.57
CA ASP A 211 -17.33 2.11 -4.25
C ASP A 211 -15.89 2.57 -4.02
N ILE A 212 -15.50 2.55 -2.75
CA ILE A 212 -14.14 2.81 -2.28
C ILE A 212 -13.51 1.58 -1.62
N ARG A 213 -14.07 0.37 -1.83
CA ARG A 213 -13.63 -0.84 -1.12
C ARG A 213 -12.18 -1.24 -1.41
N ARG A 214 -11.63 -0.77 -2.54
CA ARG A 214 -10.23 -1.00 -2.96
C ARG A 214 -9.36 0.25 -2.81
N ASN A 215 -9.87 1.30 -2.19
CA ASN A 215 -9.20 2.60 -2.09
C ASN A 215 -8.20 2.63 -0.93
N PRO A 216 -6.88 2.70 -1.17
CA PRO A 216 -5.87 2.78 -0.12
C PRO A 216 -5.73 4.19 0.47
N GLY A 217 -6.63 5.11 0.12
CA GLY A 217 -6.52 6.53 0.44
C GLY A 217 -5.73 7.31 -0.60
N GLY A 218 -5.02 8.33 -0.12
CA GLY A 218 -4.31 9.29 -0.96
C GLY A 218 -4.36 10.67 -0.34
N ASP A 219 -4.63 11.67 -1.17
CA ASP A 219 -4.76 13.05 -0.74
C ASP A 219 -6.22 13.37 -0.42
N GLY A 220 -6.47 13.81 0.82
CA GLY A 220 -7.81 14.11 1.32
C GLY A 220 -8.58 15.10 0.44
N ARG A 221 -7.90 15.99 -0.29
CA ARG A 221 -8.54 16.97 -1.19
C ARG A 221 -9.29 16.32 -2.36
N TRP A 222 -8.98 15.08 -2.73
CA TRP A 222 -9.72 14.34 -3.75
C TRP A 222 -11.01 13.76 -3.17
N ALA A 223 -10.94 13.23 -1.94
CA ALA A 223 -12.12 12.74 -1.23
C ALA A 223 -13.09 13.87 -0.86
N LEU A 224 -12.57 15.01 -0.41
CA LEU A 224 -13.37 16.20 -0.07
C LEU A 224 -14.14 16.71 -1.29
N PHE A 225 -13.50 16.73 -2.46
CA PHE A 225 -14.16 17.12 -3.71
C PHE A 225 -15.38 16.25 -4.04
N VAL A 226 -15.30 14.93 -3.82
CA VAL A 226 -16.45 14.03 -3.98
C VAL A 226 -17.52 14.30 -2.92
N LEU A 227 -17.10 14.57 -1.68
CA LEU A 227 -18.01 14.86 -0.56
C LEU A 227 -18.83 16.14 -0.80
N ASP A 228 -18.27 17.14 -1.48
CA ASP A 228 -18.95 18.39 -1.82
C ASP A 228 -20.19 18.18 -2.71
N PHE A 229 -20.29 17.06 -3.43
CA PHE A 229 -21.49 16.70 -4.21
C PHE A 229 -22.55 15.95 -3.38
N LEU A 230 -22.22 15.52 -2.16
CA LEU A 230 -23.12 14.73 -1.31
C LEU A 230 -23.87 15.57 -0.29
N THR A 231 -23.48 16.83 -0.09
CA THR A 231 -24.09 17.70 0.92
C THR A 231 -23.87 19.19 0.62
N ASP A 232 -24.94 19.98 0.75
CA ASP A 232 -24.85 21.45 0.78
C ASP A 232 -24.55 22.00 2.18
N SER A 233 -24.61 21.14 3.19
CA SER A 233 -24.33 21.54 4.58
C SER A 233 -22.83 21.58 4.85
N PRO A 234 -22.33 22.60 5.56
CA PRO A 234 -20.95 22.62 6.03
C PRO A 234 -20.64 21.38 6.88
N TYR A 235 -19.45 20.81 6.67
CA TYR A 235 -18.96 19.66 7.42
C TYR A 235 -17.62 19.97 8.07
N LEU A 236 -17.31 19.25 9.15
CA LEU A 236 -16.06 19.39 9.89
C LEU A 236 -15.11 18.27 9.46
N GLU A 237 -14.01 18.62 8.79
CA GLU A 237 -12.98 17.64 8.40
C GLU A 237 -12.30 17.04 9.64
N HIS A 238 -11.81 17.90 10.54
CA HIS A 238 -11.08 17.50 11.73
C HIS A 238 -11.37 18.45 12.90
N ARG A 239 -11.65 17.90 14.08
CA ARG A 239 -11.85 18.71 15.30
C ARG A 239 -10.51 19.21 15.89
N ARG A 240 -9.46 18.40 15.79
CA ARG A 240 -8.15 18.65 16.39
C ARG A 240 -7.10 17.71 15.78
N PHE A 241 -5.87 18.19 15.67
CA PHE A 241 -4.69 17.37 15.42
C PHE A 241 -3.70 17.50 16.58
N ASP A 242 -3.20 16.37 17.05
CA ASP A 242 -2.14 16.31 18.06
C ASP A 242 -0.95 15.53 17.48
N PHE A 243 0.22 16.15 17.47
CA PHE A 243 1.44 15.54 16.96
C PHE A 243 2.42 15.31 18.11
N LYS A 244 2.85 14.06 18.29
CA LYS A 244 3.96 13.72 19.19
C LYS A 244 5.25 13.65 18.38
N ILE A 245 6.04 14.71 18.47
CA ILE A 245 7.31 14.81 17.75
C ILE A 245 8.48 14.53 18.70
N SER A 246 9.42 13.69 18.26
CA SER A 246 10.66 13.45 19.01
C SER A 246 11.57 14.69 18.91
N LYS A 247 12.41 14.93 19.92
CA LYS A 247 13.39 16.03 19.87
C LYS A 247 14.26 15.99 18.61
N PRO A 248 14.82 14.83 18.19
CA PRO A 248 15.55 14.75 16.92
C PRO A 248 14.72 15.16 15.70
N PHE A 249 13.43 14.79 15.66
CA PHE A 249 12.56 15.20 14.56
C PHE A 249 12.29 16.72 14.58
N VAL A 250 12.15 17.32 15.77
CA VAL A 250 12.06 18.78 15.91
C VAL A 250 13.30 19.45 15.33
N ASP A 251 14.48 18.93 15.64
CA ASP A 251 15.75 19.49 15.18
C ASP A 251 15.87 19.38 13.64
N ILE A 252 15.48 18.24 13.06
CA ILE A 252 15.42 18.04 11.60
C ILE A 252 14.38 18.97 10.96
N ALA A 253 13.18 19.07 11.52
CA ALA A 253 12.11 19.91 10.98
C ALA A 253 12.51 21.39 11.00
N ARG A 254 13.15 21.85 12.09
CA ARG A 254 13.74 23.18 12.18
C ARG A 254 14.78 23.37 11.09
N TYR A 255 15.72 22.44 10.93
CA TYR A 255 16.73 22.51 9.87
C TYR A 255 16.11 22.56 8.47
N SER A 256 15.10 21.74 8.18
CA SER A 256 14.41 21.73 6.87
C SER A 256 13.62 23.01 6.60
N LEU A 257 12.93 23.55 7.60
CA LEU A 257 12.24 24.85 7.50
C LEU A 257 13.24 25.99 7.30
N HIS A 258 14.35 25.97 8.03
CA HIS A 258 15.45 26.92 7.88
C HIS A 258 16.02 26.83 6.47
N SER A 259 16.38 25.64 6.00
CA SER A 259 16.91 25.42 4.65
C SER A 259 15.96 25.95 3.57
N GLN A 260 14.66 25.61 3.65
CA GLN A 260 13.68 26.13 2.68
C GLN A 260 13.52 27.65 2.76
N TYR A 261 13.62 28.26 3.94
CA TYR A 261 13.56 29.72 4.09
C TYR A 261 14.76 30.40 3.43
N TYR A 262 15.97 29.87 3.64
CA TYR A 262 17.20 30.44 3.04
C TYR A 262 17.33 30.13 1.54
N GLU A 263 16.92 28.94 1.09
CA GLU A 263 16.92 28.57 -0.32
C GLU A 263 15.86 29.32 -1.13
N LYS A 264 14.71 29.69 -0.52
CA LYS A 264 13.64 30.41 -1.22
C LYS A 264 13.73 31.94 -1.12
N LYS A 265 14.43 32.51 -0.12
CA LYS A 265 14.53 33.97 0.05
C LYS A 265 15.92 34.56 -0.20
N PHE A 266 16.98 33.76 -0.22
CA PHE A 266 18.34 34.25 -0.47
C PHE A 266 18.91 33.64 -1.76
N PRO A 267 19.11 34.44 -2.83
CA PRO A 267 19.76 33.99 -4.05
C PRO A 267 21.08 33.27 -3.74
N ARG A 268 21.26 32.05 -4.26
CA ARG A 268 22.46 31.20 -4.05
C ARG A 268 23.79 31.91 -4.27
N ILE A 269 23.82 32.94 -5.12
CA ILE A 269 25.02 33.75 -5.39
C ILE A 269 25.44 34.61 -4.19
N LEU A 270 24.51 35.00 -3.33
CA LEU A 270 24.78 35.79 -2.13
C LEU A 270 25.36 34.94 -0.99
N TRP A 271 25.33 33.61 -1.08
CA TRP A 271 25.88 32.71 -0.06
C TRP A 271 27.42 32.72 0.00
N TRP A 272 28.08 33.31 -1.01
CA TRP A 272 29.53 33.43 -1.12
C TRP A 272 30.08 34.69 -0.41
N PHE A 273 29.19 35.55 0.05
CA PHE A 273 29.52 36.79 0.75
C PHE A 273 29.23 36.63 2.25
N PRO A 274 29.99 37.28 3.14
CA PRO A 274 29.92 37.08 4.58
C PRO A 274 28.75 37.83 5.24
N PHE A 275 27.53 37.65 4.71
CA PHE A 275 26.32 38.32 5.20
C PHE A 275 25.83 37.81 6.56
N TRP A 276 26.46 36.78 7.15
CA TRP A 276 26.19 36.34 8.53
C TRP A 276 26.49 37.43 9.59
N ASN A 277 27.20 38.51 9.21
CA ASN A 277 27.43 39.68 10.06
C ASN A 277 26.37 40.78 9.91
N LEU A 278 25.38 40.60 9.02
CA LEU A 278 24.27 41.53 8.81
C LEU A 278 22.96 40.87 9.27
N ILE A 279 22.89 40.56 10.56
CA ILE A 279 21.64 40.24 11.23
C ILE A 279 21.07 41.57 11.73
N VAL A 280 19.95 41.98 11.13
CA VAL A 280 19.08 43.02 11.68
C VAL A 280 18.32 42.40 12.84
N ASP A 281 18.21 43.17 13.92
CA ASP A 281 17.82 42.77 15.26
C ASP A 281 16.55 41.90 15.38
N ASP A 282 16.57 41.12 16.45
CA ASP A 282 15.51 40.27 17.01
C ASP A 282 15.19 38.99 16.24
N TYR A 283 15.95 37.92 16.51
CA TYR A 283 15.44 36.65 17.07
C TYR A 283 16.64 35.78 17.39
N TRP A 284 16.90 35.59 18.68
CA TRP A 284 17.97 34.74 19.20
C TRP A 284 17.78 33.30 18.74
N VAL A 285 18.70 32.82 17.90
CA VAL A 285 19.03 31.40 17.81
C VAL A 285 20.26 31.22 18.67
N ASP A 286 20.11 30.58 19.82
CA ASP A 286 21.25 30.13 20.61
C ASP A 286 22.18 29.30 19.74
N LYS A 287 23.46 29.69 19.74
CA LYS A 287 24.55 29.05 19.01
C LYS A 287 24.70 27.58 19.42
N MET A 288 24.91 26.72 18.41
CA MET A 288 25.90 25.63 18.51
C MET A 288 27.30 26.22 18.32
#